data_AF-A0A7J9IC45-F1
#
_entry.id   AF-A0A7J9IC45-F1
#
_cell.length_a   1.000
_cell.length_b   1.000
_cell.length_c   1.000
_cell.angle_alpha   90.00
_cell.angle_beta   90.00
_cell.angle_gamma   90.00
#
_symmetry.space_group_name_H-M   'P 1'
#
loop_
_entity.id
_entity.type
_entity.pdbx_description
1 polymer ?
#
loop_
_entity_poly.entity_id
_entity_poly.type
_entity_poly.pdbx_seq_one_letter_code
_entity_poly.pdbx_strand_id
1 'polypeptide(L)'
;ENEFLDKVENNAVVRICVTQKNLRELKEIWSQWDDETKQLFYYNYGDLPDLLDIKVDEQLFRALAQFWNFAYSCFTFGELDLVPTIEEYTALLHFPRIQVDKVYSKAVNVPTFVKKLMNILGMSEQWVSAQVKQKGDSKCIPWKSLRDLILVHPDIKKKVDVFSLSIYGLMIFPRALGYVDETVTDLFDRLDKRVTPVPTILAETFRSLSAYRSTGEGRFIGCAQLLLVWFHSHFWKVDKVSYRVFFENYSPLKELAATPRRNNINVEKWMVILQNLKDEDVEWKAPRMVPDEILYRCGDFD
;
A
#
# COMPACT_ATOMS: atom_id res chain seq x y z
N GLU A 1 -26.86 29.28 24.25
CA GLU A 1 -27.17 28.54 23.01
C GLU A 1 -27.06 29.50 21.84
N ASN A 2 -26.47 29.04 20.73
CA ASN A 2 -26.27 29.75 19.44
C ASN A 2 -25.01 30.60 19.26
N GLU A 3 -23.84 30.07 19.63
CA GLU A 3 -22.55 30.52 19.09
C GLU A 3 -21.58 29.36 18.81
N PHE A 4 -22.13 28.19 18.45
CA PHE A 4 -21.38 26.94 18.21
C PHE A 4 -21.71 26.28 16.85
N LEU A 5 -22.39 26.99 15.95
CA LEU A 5 -22.90 26.44 14.69
C LEU A 5 -22.49 27.23 13.43
N ASP A 6 -21.39 27.97 13.45
CA ASP A 6 -20.91 28.71 12.27
C ASP A 6 -19.41 28.51 11.96
N LYS A 7 -18.96 27.25 12.06
CA LYS A 7 -17.72 26.77 11.43
C LYS A 7 -17.88 25.34 10.90
N VAL A 8 -18.81 25.16 9.96
CA VAL A 8 -18.89 23.92 9.15
C VAL A 8 -18.85 24.29 7.68
N GLU A 9 -17.77 24.95 7.26
CA GLU A 9 -17.34 24.99 5.86
C GLU A 9 -15.82 24.96 5.81
N ASN A 10 -15.24 23.78 6.06
CA ASN A 10 -13.89 23.44 5.61
C ASN A 10 -13.88 21.95 5.27
N ASN A 11 -14.53 21.61 4.15
CA ASN A 11 -14.38 20.31 3.51
C ASN A 11 -12.94 20.21 2.96
N ALA A 12 -12.01 19.80 3.82
CA ALA A 12 -10.69 19.36 3.41
C ALA A 12 -10.86 18.15 2.47
N VAL A 13 -10.80 18.40 1.15
CA VAL A 13 -10.91 17.35 0.13
C VAL A 13 -9.69 16.45 0.23
N VAL A 14 -9.85 15.27 0.85
CA VAL A 14 -8.82 14.23 0.79
C VAL A 14 -8.64 13.81 -0.65
N ARG A 15 -7.43 14.02 -1.16
CA ARG A 15 -6.97 13.50 -2.45
C ARG A 15 -6.04 12.33 -2.19
N ILE A 16 -6.54 11.12 -2.44
CA ILE A 16 -5.70 9.93 -2.53
C ILE A 16 -4.91 10.06 -3.82
N CYS A 17 -3.58 10.02 -3.75
CA CYS A 17 -2.72 10.34 -4.88
C CYS A 17 -2.63 9.25 -5.96
N VAL A 18 -3.67 8.44 -6.16
CA VAL A 18 -3.67 7.39 -7.18
C VAL A 18 -4.61 7.77 -8.32
N THR A 19 -4.14 7.71 -9.57
CA THR A 19 -5.02 7.99 -10.71
C THR A 19 -5.86 6.75 -11.02
N GLN A 20 -7.19 6.89 -10.97
CA GLN A 20 -8.12 5.80 -11.32
C GLN A 20 -7.85 5.24 -12.72
N LYS A 21 -7.39 6.09 -13.64
CA LYS A 21 -6.97 5.68 -14.98
C LYS A 21 -5.78 4.72 -14.94
N ASN A 22 -4.70 5.04 -14.21
CA ASN A 22 -3.52 4.16 -14.21
C ASN A 22 -3.80 2.84 -13.49
N LEU A 23 -4.59 2.85 -12.41
CA LEU A 23 -5.03 1.60 -11.77
C LEU A 23 -5.82 0.71 -12.73
N ARG A 24 -6.71 1.31 -13.53
CA ARG A 24 -7.46 0.58 -14.55
C ARG A 24 -6.53 -0.03 -15.60
N GLU A 25 -5.58 0.74 -16.12
CA GLU A 25 -4.60 0.24 -17.09
C GLU A 25 -3.72 -0.87 -16.50
N LEU A 26 -3.28 -0.75 -15.23
CA LEU A 26 -2.56 -1.81 -14.53
C LEU A 26 -3.40 -3.10 -14.42
N LYS A 27 -4.68 -2.96 -14.05
CA LYS A 27 -5.62 -4.08 -13.93
C LYS A 27 -5.92 -4.74 -15.28
N GLU A 28 -6.07 -3.95 -16.33
CA GLU A 28 -6.24 -4.45 -17.70
C GLU A 28 -5.02 -5.27 -18.13
N ILE A 29 -3.79 -4.77 -17.91
CA ILE A 29 -2.56 -5.52 -18.19
C ILE A 29 -2.53 -6.83 -17.40
N TRP A 30 -2.78 -6.78 -16.10
CA TRP A 30 -2.78 -7.97 -15.24
C TRP A 30 -3.77 -9.04 -15.72
N SER A 31 -4.96 -8.61 -16.17
CA SER A 31 -6.00 -9.53 -16.64
C SER A 31 -5.62 -10.27 -17.92
N GLN A 32 -4.74 -9.70 -18.75
CA GLN A 32 -4.31 -10.27 -20.03
C GLN A 32 -3.17 -11.29 -19.90
N TRP A 33 -2.52 -11.35 -18.74
CA TRP A 33 -1.41 -12.27 -18.52
C TRP A 33 -1.89 -13.71 -18.32
N ASP A 34 -1.16 -14.65 -18.92
CA ASP A 34 -1.32 -16.08 -18.70
C ASP A 34 -0.91 -16.49 -17.27
N ASP A 35 -1.26 -17.73 -16.90
CA ASP A 35 -1.00 -18.25 -15.57
C ASP A 35 0.50 -18.38 -15.28
N GLU A 36 1.32 -18.73 -16.28
CA GLU A 36 2.78 -18.83 -16.11
C GLU A 36 3.40 -17.48 -15.73
N THR A 37 3.00 -16.41 -16.42
CA THR A 37 3.47 -15.04 -16.14
C THR A 37 2.97 -14.57 -14.77
N LYS A 38 1.72 -14.88 -14.41
CA LYS A 38 1.17 -14.56 -13.08
C LYS A 38 1.90 -15.32 -11.97
N GLN A 39 2.20 -16.61 -12.16
CA GLN A 39 2.99 -17.39 -11.20
C GLN A 39 4.39 -16.82 -11.04
N LEU A 40 5.04 -16.39 -12.13
CA LEU A 40 6.32 -15.70 -12.07
C LEU A 40 6.23 -14.39 -11.26
N PHE A 41 5.12 -13.66 -11.38
CA PHE A 41 4.88 -12.47 -10.57
C PHE A 41 4.76 -12.84 -9.08
N TYR A 42 3.83 -13.74 -8.73
CA TYR A 42 3.60 -14.14 -7.33
C TYR A 42 4.88 -14.65 -6.66
N TYR A 43 5.66 -15.46 -7.38
CA TYR A 43 6.93 -15.96 -6.88
C TYR A 43 7.93 -14.84 -6.53
N ASN A 44 7.95 -13.74 -7.29
CA ASN A 44 8.92 -12.66 -7.09
C ASN A 44 8.42 -11.54 -6.16
N TYR A 45 7.12 -11.26 -6.20
CA TYR A 45 6.54 -10.03 -5.64
C TYR A 45 5.31 -10.29 -4.77
N GLY A 46 4.96 -11.55 -4.50
CA GLY A 46 3.87 -11.92 -3.62
C GLY A 46 2.49 -11.52 -4.14
N ASP A 47 1.58 -11.30 -3.21
CA ASP A 47 0.16 -11.00 -3.45
C ASP A 47 -0.11 -9.54 -3.80
N LEU A 48 0.94 -8.79 -4.14
CA LEU A 48 0.85 -7.39 -4.54
C LEU A 48 -0.17 -7.07 -5.66
N PRO A 49 -0.38 -7.90 -6.71
CA PRO A 49 -1.30 -7.53 -7.78
C PRO A 49 -2.76 -7.66 -7.34
N ASP A 50 -3.04 -8.42 -6.28
CA ASP A 50 -4.40 -8.59 -5.75
C ASP A 50 -4.94 -7.28 -5.13
N LEU A 51 -4.04 -6.35 -4.75
CA LEU A 51 -4.42 -4.99 -4.34
C LEU A 51 -5.11 -4.19 -5.46
N LEU A 52 -4.91 -4.54 -6.74
CA LEU A 52 -5.56 -3.86 -7.87
C LEU A 52 -7.08 -4.11 -7.89
N ASP A 53 -7.54 -5.17 -7.24
CA ASP A 53 -8.97 -5.50 -7.11
C ASP A 53 -9.62 -4.90 -5.87
N ILE A 54 -8.82 -4.38 -4.93
CA ILE A 54 -9.33 -3.72 -3.73
C ILE A 54 -9.89 -2.34 -4.10
N LYS A 55 -11.20 -2.18 -3.89
CA LYS A 55 -11.87 -0.89 -4.00
C LYS A 55 -11.51 0.00 -2.82
N VAL A 56 -11.16 1.23 -3.12
CA VAL A 56 -10.91 2.26 -2.11
C VAL A 56 -12.23 2.96 -1.80
N ASP A 57 -12.77 2.73 -0.61
CA ASP A 57 -13.87 3.53 -0.07
C ASP A 57 -13.31 4.86 0.43
N GLU A 58 -13.45 5.91 -0.40
CA GLU A 58 -12.97 7.25 -0.07
C GLU A 58 -13.66 7.85 1.16
N GLN A 59 -14.92 7.49 1.42
CA GLN A 59 -15.68 8.01 2.56
C GLN A 59 -15.16 7.40 3.87
N LEU A 60 -14.97 6.08 3.87
CA LEU A 60 -14.35 5.37 4.99
C LEU A 60 -12.93 5.86 5.23
N PHE A 61 -12.10 5.98 4.19
CA PHE A 61 -10.74 6.46 4.33
C PHE A 61 -10.70 7.87 4.96
N ARG A 62 -11.56 8.78 4.49
CA ARG A 62 -11.69 10.14 5.03
C ARG A 62 -12.04 10.14 6.52
N ALA A 63 -13.01 9.33 6.92
CA ALA A 63 -13.41 9.20 8.31
C ALA A 63 -12.29 8.59 9.15
N LEU A 64 -11.73 7.46 8.71
CA LEU A 64 -10.63 6.75 9.39
C LEU A 64 -9.43 7.67 9.65
N ALA A 65 -9.04 8.47 8.65
CA ALA A 65 -7.94 9.40 8.78
C ALA A 65 -8.16 10.45 9.90
N GLN A 66 -9.41 10.77 10.28
CA GLN A 66 -9.70 11.68 11.40
C GLN A 66 -9.36 11.09 12.77
N PHE A 67 -9.28 9.76 12.88
CA PHE A 67 -8.91 9.08 14.13
C PHE A 67 -7.41 8.85 14.25
N TRP A 68 -6.61 9.28 13.25
CA TRP A 68 -5.15 9.23 13.37
C TRP A 68 -4.66 10.22 14.42
N ASN A 69 -3.99 9.69 15.43
CA ASN A 69 -3.32 10.42 16.48
C ASN A 69 -1.83 10.54 16.16
N PHE A 70 -1.42 11.70 15.66
CA PHE A 70 -0.02 11.92 15.24
C PHE A 70 0.96 11.94 16.43
N ALA A 71 0.52 12.16 17.67
CA ALA A 71 1.40 12.15 18.84
C ALA A 71 1.83 10.72 19.20
N TYR A 72 0.94 9.74 19.02
CA TYR A 72 1.20 8.33 19.30
C TYR A 72 1.50 7.49 18.04
N SER A 73 1.29 8.06 16.85
CA SER A 73 1.41 7.34 15.57
C SER A 73 0.52 6.10 15.47
N CYS A 74 -0.72 6.21 15.96
CA CYS A 74 -1.74 5.16 15.91
C CYS A 74 -3.12 5.76 15.59
N PHE A 75 -4.11 4.89 15.32
CA PHE A 75 -5.52 5.27 15.32
C PHE A 75 -6.10 5.11 16.71
N THR A 76 -6.75 6.16 17.22
CA THR A 76 -7.40 6.16 18.53
C THR A 76 -8.92 6.27 18.37
N PHE A 77 -9.64 5.23 18.78
CA PHE A 77 -11.11 5.15 18.78
C PHE A 77 -11.61 5.05 20.22
N GLY A 78 -11.78 6.18 20.89
CA GLY A 78 -12.12 6.19 22.32
C GLY A 78 -10.97 5.60 23.16
N GLU A 79 -11.20 4.44 23.77
CA GLU A 79 -10.21 3.70 24.58
C GLU A 79 -9.39 2.68 23.76
N LEU A 80 -9.63 2.57 22.46
CA LEU A 80 -9.00 1.59 21.58
C LEU A 80 -7.92 2.24 20.73
N ASP A 81 -6.68 1.76 20.87
CA ASP A 81 -5.55 2.17 20.04
C ASP A 81 -5.13 1.02 19.11
N LEU A 82 -5.12 1.28 17.81
CA LEU A 82 -4.72 0.29 16.80
C LEU A 82 -3.81 0.92 15.73
N VAL A 83 -2.89 0.12 15.21
CA VAL A 83 -1.99 0.53 14.13
C VAL A 83 -1.60 -0.67 13.28
N PRO A 84 -1.46 -0.54 11.95
CA PRO A 84 -0.92 -1.62 11.13
C PRO A 84 0.52 -1.99 11.53
N THR A 85 0.80 -3.28 11.61
CA THR A 85 2.11 -3.81 12.02
C THR A 85 2.92 -4.38 10.86
N ILE A 86 4.22 -4.63 11.09
CA ILE A 86 5.10 -5.26 10.10
C ILE A 86 4.60 -6.66 9.78
N GLU A 87 4.19 -7.41 10.79
CA GLU A 87 3.72 -8.78 10.70
C GLU A 87 2.43 -8.86 9.87
N GLU A 88 1.47 -7.96 10.10
CA GLU A 88 0.22 -7.90 9.35
C GLU A 88 0.45 -7.56 7.87
N TYR A 89 1.24 -6.54 7.58
CA TYR A 89 1.53 -6.17 6.19
C TYR A 89 2.40 -7.22 5.49
N THR A 90 3.27 -7.91 6.21
CA THR A 90 4.05 -9.04 5.68
C THR A 90 3.14 -10.21 5.32
N ALA A 91 2.19 -10.56 6.20
CA ALA A 91 1.21 -11.61 5.95
C ALA A 91 0.26 -11.26 4.79
N LEU A 92 -0.15 -9.98 4.66
CA LEU A 92 -1.03 -9.52 3.59
C LEU A 92 -0.38 -9.52 2.21
N LEU A 93 0.90 -9.14 2.12
CA LEU A 93 1.62 -9.02 0.86
C LEU A 93 2.32 -10.31 0.46
N HIS A 94 2.57 -11.23 1.41
CA HIS A 94 3.14 -12.56 1.21
C HIS A 94 4.32 -12.55 0.23
N PHE A 95 5.43 -11.92 0.59
CA PHE A 95 6.61 -11.88 -0.27
C PHE A 95 7.49 -13.14 -0.14
N PRO A 96 7.51 -14.09 -1.10
CA PRO A 96 8.14 -15.41 -0.87
C PRO A 96 9.67 -15.37 -0.83
N ARG A 97 10.29 -14.31 -1.38
CA ARG A 97 11.76 -14.20 -1.56
C ARG A 97 12.42 -13.25 -0.57
N ILE A 98 11.65 -12.63 0.32
CA ILE A 98 12.13 -11.56 1.19
C ILE A 98 12.54 -12.13 2.55
N GLN A 99 13.68 -11.67 3.04
CA GLN A 99 14.14 -11.93 4.40
C GLN A 99 13.50 -10.90 5.34
N VAL A 100 12.67 -11.35 6.27
CA VAL A 100 11.87 -10.48 7.17
C VAL A 100 12.79 -9.59 8.03
N ASP A 101 13.98 -10.06 8.35
CA ASP A 101 15.00 -9.39 9.16
C ASP A 101 15.81 -8.32 8.39
N LYS A 102 15.71 -8.27 7.06
CA LYS A 102 16.50 -7.34 6.24
C LYS A 102 15.73 -6.09 5.86
N VAL A 103 15.85 -5.06 6.70
CA VAL A 103 15.21 -3.75 6.50
C VAL A 103 15.97 -2.88 5.49
N TYR A 104 15.24 -2.03 4.75
CA TYR A 104 15.83 -1.06 3.85
C TYR A 104 16.76 -0.08 4.60
N SER A 105 18.01 -0.05 4.18
CA SER A 105 18.97 1.00 4.52
C SER A 105 19.41 1.70 3.24
N LYS A 106 19.76 2.99 3.33
CA LYS A 106 20.36 3.69 2.18
C LYS A 106 21.77 3.15 1.95
N ALA A 107 22.06 2.69 0.72
CA ALA A 107 23.37 2.12 0.42
C ALA A 107 24.46 3.18 0.34
N VAL A 108 25.70 2.77 0.57
CA VAL A 108 26.91 3.52 0.19
C VAL A 108 27.21 3.19 -1.28
N ASN A 109 27.51 4.18 -2.12
CA ASN A 109 27.75 4.03 -3.58
C ASN A 109 26.54 3.53 -4.38
N VAL A 110 25.43 4.26 -4.28
CA VAL A 110 24.18 3.97 -4.98
C VAL A 110 24.34 4.23 -6.50
N PRO A 111 23.98 3.27 -7.40
CA PRO A 111 23.93 3.51 -8.83
C PRO A 111 23.06 4.71 -9.19
N THR A 112 23.38 5.43 -10.27
CA THR A 112 22.55 6.54 -10.74
C THR A 112 21.15 6.07 -11.11
N PHE A 113 20.16 6.97 -11.04
CA PHE A 113 18.77 6.68 -11.43
C PHE A 113 18.66 5.98 -12.80
N VAL A 114 19.37 6.51 -13.80
CA VAL A 114 19.41 5.94 -15.15
C VAL A 114 19.97 4.52 -15.13
N LYS A 115 21.07 4.26 -14.42
CA LYS A 115 21.67 2.93 -14.33
C LYS A 115 20.76 1.91 -13.65
N LYS A 116 20.03 2.32 -12.60
CA LYS A 116 19.02 1.45 -11.95
C LYS A 116 17.88 1.11 -12.92
N LEU A 117 17.35 2.11 -13.62
CA LEU A 117 16.31 1.89 -14.62
C LEU A 117 16.79 1.01 -15.77
N MET A 118 18.02 1.13 -16.25
CA MET A 118 18.56 0.21 -17.26
C MET A 118 18.51 -1.25 -16.78
N ASN A 119 18.94 -1.50 -15.55
CA ASN A 119 18.94 -2.83 -14.97
C ASN A 119 17.52 -3.39 -14.80
N ILE A 120 16.60 -2.58 -14.29
CA ILE A 120 15.20 -2.99 -14.06
C ILE A 120 14.47 -3.20 -15.39
N LEU A 121 14.54 -2.21 -16.29
CA LEU A 121 13.78 -2.17 -17.53
C LEU A 121 14.39 -3.03 -18.64
N GLY A 122 15.67 -3.40 -18.56
CA GLY A 122 16.36 -4.13 -19.63
C GLY A 122 16.65 -3.28 -20.87
N MET A 123 16.62 -1.94 -20.74
CA MET A 123 16.76 -0.99 -21.86
C MET A 123 18.14 -0.32 -21.88
N SER A 124 18.52 0.20 -23.05
CA SER A 124 19.78 0.95 -23.21
C SER A 124 19.75 2.28 -22.46
N GLU A 125 20.93 2.79 -22.11
CA GLU A 125 21.08 4.09 -21.43
C GLU A 125 20.45 5.24 -22.21
N GLN A 126 20.61 5.22 -23.53
CA GLN A 126 20.04 6.22 -24.45
C GLN A 126 18.52 6.23 -24.39
N TRP A 127 17.90 5.04 -24.41
CA TRP A 127 16.45 4.92 -24.32
C TRP A 127 15.95 5.42 -22.95
N VAL A 128 16.58 4.98 -21.86
CA VAL A 128 16.18 5.36 -20.49
C VAL A 128 16.31 6.86 -20.30
N SER A 129 17.46 7.44 -20.67
CA SER A 129 17.73 8.87 -20.52
C SER A 129 16.71 9.73 -21.30
N ALA A 130 16.25 9.25 -22.46
CA ALA A 130 15.20 9.93 -23.23
C ALA A 130 13.81 9.91 -22.57
N GLN A 131 13.53 8.91 -21.71
CA GLN A 131 12.25 8.81 -21.00
C GLN A 131 12.22 9.58 -19.67
N VAL A 132 13.38 9.76 -19.03
CA VAL A 132 13.49 10.41 -17.71
C VAL A 132 13.11 11.89 -17.82
N LYS A 133 12.28 12.35 -16.88
CA LYS A 133 11.83 13.75 -16.77
C LYS A 133 12.05 14.27 -15.35
N GLN A 134 12.32 15.57 -15.23
CA GLN A 134 12.30 16.26 -13.94
C GLN A 134 10.84 16.59 -13.56
N LYS A 135 10.42 16.24 -12.35
CA LYS A 135 9.10 16.57 -11.78
C LYS A 135 9.27 17.05 -10.33
N GLY A 136 9.11 18.35 -10.13
CA GLY A 136 9.49 18.99 -8.86
C GLY A 136 10.97 18.74 -8.59
N ASP A 137 11.28 18.27 -7.39
CA ASP A 137 12.66 18.02 -6.94
C ASP A 137 13.20 16.64 -7.34
N SER A 138 12.36 15.76 -7.91
CA SER A 138 12.77 14.40 -8.28
C SER A 138 12.85 14.18 -9.79
N LYS A 139 13.79 13.32 -10.19
CA LYS A 139 13.74 12.66 -11.50
C LYS A 139 12.68 11.56 -11.45
N CYS A 140 11.96 11.39 -12.55
CA CYS A 140 10.92 10.39 -12.67
C CYS A 140 10.85 9.80 -14.08
N ILE A 141 10.25 8.62 -14.20
CA ILE A 141 9.86 8.01 -15.48
C ILE A 141 8.32 8.01 -15.63
N PRO A 142 7.76 8.42 -16.77
CA PRO A 142 6.31 8.45 -16.97
C PRO A 142 5.70 7.04 -17.01
N TRP A 143 4.53 6.86 -16.41
CA TRP A 143 3.76 5.60 -16.49
C TRP A 143 3.51 5.19 -17.95
N LYS A 144 3.19 6.13 -18.84
CA LYS A 144 2.99 5.85 -20.26
C LYS A 144 4.18 5.09 -20.87
N SER A 145 5.40 5.52 -20.58
CA SER A 145 6.62 4.89 -21.10
C SER A 145 6.80 3.47 -20.54
N LEU A 146 6.52 3.27 -19.24
CA LEU A 146 6.58 1.94 -18.61
C LEU A 146 5.51 1.00 -19.17
N ARG A 147 4.28 1.49 -19.31
CA ARG A 147 3.14 0.75 -19.85
C ARG A 147 3.39 0.30 -21.29
N ASP A 148 3.80 1.24 -22.14
CA ASP A 148 4.08 0.93 -23.55
C ASP A 148 5.24 -0.09 -23.64
N LEU A 149 6.23 -0.01 -22.74
CA LEU A 149 7.30 -1.01 -22.63
C LEU A 149 6.78 -2.39 -22.21
N ILE A 150 5.93 -2.49 -21.18
CA ILE A 150 5.37 -3.78 -20.71
C ILE A 150 4.68 -4.53 -21.85
N LEU A 151 3.96 -3.83 -22.72
CA LEU A 151 3.23 -4.45 -23.82
C LEU A 151 4.15 -5.07 -24.88
N VAL A 152 5.32 -4.46 -25.14
CA VAL A 152 6.21 -4.86 -26.25
C VAL A 152 7.47 -5.60 -25.81
N HIS A 153 7.78 -5.64 -24.50
CA HIS A 153 9.05 -6.19 -24.02
C HIS A 153 9.17 -7.70 -24.34
N PRO A 154 10.25 -8.17 -24.98
CA PRO A 154 10.37 -9.58 -25.37
C PRO A 154 10.62 -10.52 -24.18
N ASP A 155 11.36 -10.06 -23.18
CA ASP A 155 11.64 -10.81 -21.95
C ASP A 155 10.46 -10.69 -20.96
N ILE A 156 9.87 -11.83 -20.61
CA ILE A 156 8.75 -11.96 -19.66
C ILE A 156 9.16 -11.52 -18.25
N LYS A 157 10.37 -11.85 -17.79
CA LYS A 157 10.84 -11.44 -16.46
C LYS A 157 10.92 -9.93 -16.37
N LYS A 158 11.44 -9.27 -17.42
CA LYS A 158 11.46 -7.80 -17.47
C LYS A 158 10.06 -7.19 -17.54
N LYS A 159 9.10 -7.80 -18.23
CA LYS A 159 7.68 -7.37 -18.15
C LYS A 159 7.17 -7.36 -16.72
N VAL A 160 7.41 -8.45 -15.98
CA VAL A 160 7.04 -8.59 -14.57
C VAL A 160 7.73 -7.53 -13.71
N ASP A 161 9.03 -7.29 -13.89
CA ASP A 161 9.79 -6.30 -13.13
C ASP A 161 9.28 -4.86 -13.38
N VAL A 162 9.04 -4.49 -14.64
CA VAL A 162 8.53 -3.16 -15.03
C VAL A 162 7.11 -2.94 -14.51
N PHE A 163 6.26 -3.95 -14.60
CA PHE A 163 4.89 -3.91 -14.06
C PHE A 163 4.91 -3.77 -12.53
N SER A 164 5.78 -4.50 -11.85
CA SER A 164 5.94 -4.41 -10.40
C SER A 164 6.42 -3.02 -9.97
N LEU A 165 7.46 -2.48 -10.61
CA LEU A 165 7.93 -1.11 -10.38
C LEU A 165 6.79 -0.09 -10.52
N SER A 166 5.90 -0.32 -11.49
CA SER A 166 4.74 0.54 -11.72
C SER A 166 3.70 0.43 -10.61
N ILE A 167 3.45 -0.75 -10.04
CA ILE A 167 2.60 -0.89 -8.85
C ILE A 167 3.22 -0.13 -7.66
N TYR A 168 4.52 -0.29 -7.42
CA TYR A 168 5.23 0.43 -6.37
C TYR A 168 5.10 1.95 -6.52
N GLY A 169 5.33 2.50 -7.72
CA GLY A 169 5.34 3.94 -7.91
C GLY A 169 3.98 4.60 -8.10
N LEU A 170 2.97 3.85 -8.57
CA LEU A 170 1.64 4.42 -8.88
C LEU A 170 0.59 4.13 -7.82
N MET A 171 0.79 3.09 -7.00
CA MET A 171 -0.18 2.68 -6.00
C MET A 171 0.39 2.64 -4.58
N ILE A 172 1.60 2.12 -4.38
CA ILE A 172 2.18 2.01 -3.02
C ILE A 172 2.77 3.33 -2.55
N PHE A 173 3.58 3.97 -3.41
CA PHE A 173 4.28 5.23 -3.14
C PHE A 173 3.93 6.29 -4.20
N PRO A 174 2.67 6.72 -4.30
CA PRO A 174 2.21 7.58 -5.38
C PRO A 174 2.59 9.05 -5.19
N ARG A 175 3.90 9.35 -5.18
CA ARG A 175 4.46 10.69 -4.92
C ARG A 175 4.23 11.66 -6.06
N ALA A 176 4.26 11.17 -7.30
CA ALA A 176 4.06 11.96 -8.51
C ALA A 176 2.98 11.33 -9.41
N LEU A 177 1.87 12.04 -9.63
CA LEU A 177 0.73 11.52 -10.39
C LEU A 177 1.11 11.07 -11.81
N GLY A 178 1.08 9.75 -12.04
CA GLY A 178 1.41 9.16 -13.33
C GLY A 178 2.89 9.03 -13.65
N TYR A 179 3.74 9.10 -12.63
CA TYR A 179 5.18 8.91 -12.75
C TYR A 179 5.70 8.01 -11.64
N VAL A 180 6.79 7.30 -11.91
CA VAL A 180 7.58 6.60 -10.89
C VAL A 180 8.84 7.41 -10.64
N ASP A 181 9.08 7.79 -9.39
CA ASP A 181 10.23 8.62 -9.02
C ASP A 181 11.51 7.81 -8.69
N GLU A 182 12.60 8.54 -8.51
CA GLU A 182 13.91 7.99 -8.15
C GLU A 182 13.89 7.27 -6.78
N THR A 183 13.17 7.77 -5.79
CA THR A 183 13.11 7.16 -4.45
C THR A 183 12.42 5.79 -4.50
N VAL A 184 11.34 5.66 -5.27
CA VAL A 184 10.67 4.38 -5.48
C VAL A 184 11.56 3.40 -6.22
N THR A 185 12.29 3.88 -7.22
CA THR A 185 13.24 3.07 -7.99
C THR A 185 14.40 2.59 -7.14
N ASP A 186 14.87 3.42 -6.21
CA ASP A 186 15.90 3.09 -5.23
C ASP A 186 15.45 2.00 -4.26
N LEU A 187 14.21 2.06 -3.78
CA LEU A 187 13.60 0.98 -3.00
C LEU A 187 13.50 -0.30 -3.82
N PHE A 188 13.02 -0.20 -5.06
CA PHE A 188 12.80 -1.35 -5.94
C PHE A 188 14.10 -2.11 -6.26
N ASP A 189 15.20 -1.40 -6.58
CA ASP A 189 16.53 -2.01 -6.80
C ASP A 189 17.03 -2.82 -5.57
N ARG A 190 16.53 -2.51 -4.37
CA ARG A 190 16.89 -3.23 -3.15
C ARG A 190 16.07 -4.50 -2.94
N LEU A 191 14.93 -4.66 -3.61
CA LEU A 191 14.11 -5.88 -3.51
C LEU A 191 14.88 -7.11 -4.00
N ASP A 192 15.68 -6.97 -5.06
CA ASP A 192 16.56 -8.03 -5.57
C ASP A 192 17.59 -8.50 -4.53
N LYS A 193 17.87 -7.65 -3.52
CA LYS A 193 18.78 -7.95 -2.40
C LYS A 193 18.04 -8.55 -1.20
N ARG A 194 16.81 -9.06 -1.42
CA ARG A 194 15.89 -9.66 -0.43
C ARG A 194 15.46 -8.74 0.71
N VAL A 195 15.47 -7.43 0.45
CA VAL A 195 15.07 -6.40 1.43
C VAL A 195 13.54 -6.31 1.48
N THR A 196 12.95 -6.29 2.67
CA THR A 196 11.51 -6.09 2.82
C THR A 196 11.10 -4.63 2.58
N PRO A 197 10.08 -4.37 1.74
CA PRO A 197 9.53 -3.02 1.58
C PRO A 197 8.56 -2.65 2.71
N VAL A 198 8.09 -3.62 3.51
CA VAL A 198 6.99 -3.44 4.47
C VAL A 198 7.27 -2.31 5.48
N PRO A 199 8.45 -2.22 6.12
CA PRO A 199 8.74 -1.10 7.03
C PRO A 199 8.67 0.26 6.32
N THR A 200 9.09 0.33 5.05
CA THR A 200 9.02 1.57 4.25
C THR A 200 7.57 1.93 3.88
N ILE A 201 6.73 0.93 3.59
CA ILE A 201 5.29 1.14 3.31
C ILE A 201 4.59 1.69 4.56
N LEU A 202 4.85 1.10 5.73
CA LEU A 202 4.31 1.56 7.01
C LEU A 202 4.79 2.98 7.35
N ALA A 203 6.10 3.22 7.24
CA ALA A 203 6.68 4.52 7.51
C ALA A 203 6.06 5.62 6.62
N GLU A 204 5.89 5.37 5.32
CA GLU A 204 5.25 6.33 4.43
C GLU A 204 3.77 6.53 4.77
N THR A 205 3.05 5.45 5.13
CA THR A 205 1.66 5.52 5.57
C THR A 205 1.51 6.41 6.79
N PHE A 206 2.31 6.18 7.84
CA PHE A 206 2.24 6.94 9.10
C PHE A 206 2.67 8.38 8.91
N ARG A 207 3.76 8.61 8.16
CA ARG A 207 4.24 9.95 7.80
C ARG A 207 3.15 10.72 7.06
N SER A 208 2.47 10.07 6.11
CA SER A 208 1.43 10.73 5.32
C SER A 208 0.14 10.99 6.10
N LEU A 209 -0.26 10.08 7.00
CA LEU A 209 -1.42 10.30 7.89
C LEU A 209 -1.13 11.44 8.87
N SER A 210 0.09 11.49 9.42
CA SER A 210 0.50 12.55 10.34
C SER A 210 0.54 13.91 9.65
N ALA A 211 1.12 13.98 8.44
CA ALA A 211 1.11 15.21 7.64
C ALA A 211 -0.32 15.63 7.28
N TYR A 212 -1.19 14.68 6.95
CA TYR A 212 -2.59 14.96 6.66
C TYR A 212 -3.33 15.57 7.86
N ARG A 213 -3.09 15.07 9.07
CA ARG A 213 -3.73 15.58 10.29
C ARG A 213 -3.16 16.90 10.78
N SER A 214 -1.87 17.15 10.61
CA SER A 214 -1.24 18.37 11.12
C SER A 214 -1.55 19.61 10.29
N THR A 215 -1.71 19.48 8.97
CA THR A 215 -1.94 20.64 8.09
C THR A 215 -3.41 20.91 7.81
N GLY A 216 -4.32 19.98 8.10
CA GLY A 216 -5.76 20.07 7.77
C GLY A 216 -6.06 20.06 6.27
N GLU A 217 -5.07 20.41 5.45
CA GLU A 217 -5.05 20.36 3.99
C GLU A 217 -3.85 19.49 3.56
N GLY A 218 -4.11 18.30 3.05
CA GLY A 218 -3.04 17.35 2.76
C GLY A 218 -3.46 16.28 1.77
N ARG A 219 -2.47 15.73 1.08
CA ARG A 219 -2.64 14.57 0.20
C ARG A 219 -2.12 13.35 0.92
N PHE A 220 -2.87 12.26 0.86
CA PHE A 220 -2.36 10.98 1.32
C PHE A 220 -1.48 10.37 0.24
N ILE A 221 -0.20 10.19 0.58
CA ILE A 221 0.83 9.52 -0.21
C ILE A 221 1.09 8.18 0.46
N GLY A 222 0.43 7.14 -0.05
CA GLY A 222 0.55 5.78 0.47
C GLY A 222 -0.47 4.86 -0.19
N CYS A 223 -0.41 3.57 0.16
CA CYS A 223 -1.34 2.57 -0.35
C CYS A 223 -2.65 2.57 0.45
N ALA A 224 -3.67 3.29 -0.04
CA ALA A 224 -4.98 3.35 0.63
C ALA A 224 -5.66 1.98 0.66
N GLN A 225 -5.49 1.17 -0.39
CA GLN A 225 -5.99 -0.20 -0.45
C GLN A 225 -5.49 -1.03 0.73
N LEU A 226 -4.19 -0.98 1.01
CA LEU A 226 -3.57 -1.77 2.07
C LEU A 226 -4.04 -1.33 3.47
N LEU A 227 -4.16 -0.02 3.69
CA LEU A 227 -4.70 0.51 4.96
C LEU A 227 -6.16 0.10 5.17
N LEU A 228 -6.99 0.16 4.14
CA LEU A 228 -8.39 -0.26 4.22
C LEU A 228 -8.52 -1.78 4.39
N VAL A 229 -7.69 -2.57 3.70
CA VAL A 229 -7.58 -4.02 3.89
C VAL A 229 -7.28 -4.36 5.34
N TRP A 230 -6.35 -3.64 5.97
CA TRP A 230 -6.01 -3.78 7.38
C TRP A 230 -7.20 -3.41 8.27
N PHE A 231 -7.82 -2.26 8.05
CA PHE A 231 -9.01 -1.84 8.80
C PHE A 231 -10.11 -2.92 8.74
N HIS A 232 -10.46 -3.40 7.56
CA HIS A 232 -11.50 -4.42 7.40
C HIS A 232 -11.16 -5.78 8.03
N SER A 233 -9.88 -6.11 8.27
CA SER A 233 -9.53 -7.32 9.05
C SER A 233 -9.91 -7.20 10.53
N HIS A 234 -9.82 -6.01 11.12
CA HIS A 234 -10.05 -5.81 12.55
C HIS A 234 -11.51 -5.47 12.87
N PHE A 235 -12.23 -4.85 11.94
CA PHE A 235 -13.59 -4.34 12.19
C PHE A 235 -14.67 -5.11 11.43
N TRP A 236 -14.44 -6.40 11.15
CA TRP A 236 -15.35 -7.22 10.34
C TRP A 236 -16.76 -7.36 10.91
N LYS A 237 -16.90 -7.31 12.24
CA LYS A 237 -18.20 -7.32 12.95
C LYS A 237 -19.03 -6.07 12.62
N VAL A 238 -18.36 -4.94 12.44
CA VAL A 238 -18.94 -3.67 12.00
C VAL A 238 -19.41 -3.77 10.54
N ASP A 239 -18.65 -4.47 9.70
CA ASP A 239 -19.01 -4.74 8.30
C ASP A 239 -20.06 -5.85 8.13
N LYS A 240 -20.33 -6.64 9.17
CA LYS A 240 -21.20 -7.83 9.16
C LYS A 240 -20.80 -8.89 8.12
N VAL A 241 -19.49 -9.07 7.90
CA VAL A 241 -18.95 -10.06 6.96
C VAL A 241 -18.20 -11.13 7.74
N SER A 242 -18.59 -12.42 7.63
CA SER A 242 -17.78 -13.50 8.22
C SER A 242 -16.59 -13.84 7.33
N TYR A 243 -15.37 -13.74 7.85
CA TYR A 243 -14.16 -14.23 7.20
C TYR A 243 -13.95 -15.73 7.51
N ARG A 244 -13.43 -16.51 6.55
CA ARG A 244 -13.07 -17.93 6.78
C ARG A 244 -11.63 -18.07 7.29
N VAL A 245 -11.40 -19.08 8.13
CA VAL A 245 -10.06 -19.51 8.61
C VAL A 245 -9.37 -20.37 7.54
N PHE A 246 -8.06 -20.21 7.41
CA PHE A 246 -7.15 -20.58 6.30
C PHE A 246 -7.17 -22.00 5.70
N PHE A 247 -6.73 -22.05 4.43
CA PHE A 247 -6.05 -23.16 3.72
C PHE A 247 -4.87 -22.63 2.88
N GLU A 248 -3.86 -23.46 2.55
CA GLU A 248 -2.57 -23.08 1.92
C GLU A 248 -2.63 -22.37 0.54
N ASN A 249 -3.78 -22.38 -0.16
CA ASN A 249 -3.97 -21.71 -1.47
C ASN A 249 -4.76 -20.37 -1.37
N TYR A 250 -4.73 -19.73 -0.21
CA TYR A 250 -5.60 -18.60 0.13
C TYR A 250 -4.84 -17.25 0.09
N SER A 251 -5.30 -16.31 -0.74
CA SER A 251 -4.88 -14.89 -0.68
C SER A 251 -5.93 -14.08 0.10
N PRO A 252 -5.58 -13.48 1.26
CA PRO A 252 -6.50 -12.64 2.02
C PRO A 252 -6.99 -11.41 1.23
N LEU A 253 -6.18 -10.92 0.30
CA LEU A 253 -6.54 -9.80 -0.57
C LEU A 253 -7.63 -10.20 -1.57
N LYS A 254 -7.59 -11.41 -2.12
CA LYS A 254 -8.65 -11.92 -3.01
C LYS A 254 -9.99 -12.08 -2.30
N GLU A 255 -10.02 -12.61 -1.08
CA GLU A 255 -11.27 -12.70 -0.30
C GLU A 255 -11.84 -11.31 0.00
N LEU A 256 -10.97 -10.38 0.42
CA LEU A 256 -11.37 -9.01 0.69
C LEU A 256 -11.88 -8.26 -0.54
N ALA A 257 -11.33 -8.55 -1.72
CA ALA A 257 -11.79 -7.98 -2.97
C ALA A 257 -13.15 -8.55 -3.41
N ALA A 258 -13.40 -9.84 -3.16
CA ALA A 258 -14.64 -10.52 -3.50
C ALA A 258 -15.80 -10.21 -2.53
N THR A 259 -15.48 -9.80 -1.30
CA THR A 259 -16.45 -9.50 -0.24
C THR A 259 -17.33 -8.30 -0.61
N PRO A 260 -18.68 -8.44 -0.66
CA PRO A 260 -19.59 -7.33 -0.85
C PRO A 260 -19.50 -6.33 0.31
N ARG A 261 -19.28 -5.04 0.01
CA ARG A 261 -19.18 -3.97 1.01
C ARG A 261 -20.30 -2.96 0.91
N ARG A 262 -20.57 -2.28 2.03
CA ARG A 262 -21.54 -1.19 2.13
C ARG A 262 -20.95 0.10 1.54
N ASN A 263 -21.11 0.31 0.24
CA ASN A 263 -20.52 1.47 -0.43
C ASN A 263 -21.34 2.78 -0.31
N ASN A 264 -22.40 2.80 0.51
CA ASN A 264 -23.36 3.92 0.58
C ASN A 264 -23.34 4.64 1.95
N ILE A 265 -22.26 4.50 2.73
CA ILE A 265 -22.08 5.18 4.01
C ILE A 265 -21.25 6.45 3.75
N ASN A 266 -21.77 7.61 4.13
CA ASN A 266 -21.04 8.89 4.02
C ASN A 266 -20.05 9.07 5.19
N VAL A 267 -19.16 10.06 5.06
CA VAL A 267 -18.15 10.34 6.10
C VAL A 267 -18.77 10.51 7.48
N GLU A 268 -19.88 11.23 7.61
CA GLU A 268 -20.51 11.53 8.90
C GLU A 268 -20.99 10.26 9.61
N LYS A 269 -21.64 9.35 8.87
CA LYS A 269 -22.06 8.06 9.44
C LYS A 269 -20.85 7.20 9.80
N TRP A 270 -19.80 7.20 8.98
CA TRP A 270 -18.57 6.50 9.35
C TRP A 270 -17.93 7.06 10.61
N MET A 271 -17.90 8.39 10.78
CA MET A 271 -17.39 9.01 12.00
C MET A 271 -18.19 8.58 13.23
N VAL A 272 -19.52 8.54 13.15
CA VAL A 272 -20.37 8.05 14.24
C VAL A 272 -20.09 6.57 14.55
N ILE A 273 -19.94 5.72 13.53
CA ILE A 273 -19.61 4.30 13.73
C ILE A 273 -18.26 4.18 14.45
N LEU A 274 -17.22 4.85 13.95
CA LEU A 274 -15.87 4.78 14.47
C LEU A 274 -15.73 5.38 15.88
N GLN A 275 -16.49 6.42 16.22
CA GLN A 275 -16.52 7.01 17.57
C GLN A 275 -17.13 6.09 18.62
N ASN A 276 -18.03 5.19 18.21
CA ASN A 276 -18.78 4.31 19.13
C ASN A 276 -18.25 2.87 19.13
N LEU A 277 -17.06 2.64 18.58
CA LEU A 277 -16.41 1.33 18.61
C LEU A 277 -16.12 0.91 20.06
N LYS A 278 -16.39 -0.36 20.36
CA LYS A 278 -16.05 -1.01 21.62
C LYS A 278 -15.07 -2.14 21.41
N ASP A 279 -14.44 -2.58 22.50
CA ASP A 279 -13.52 -3.72 22.51
C ASP A 279 -14.11 -4.97 21.82
N GLU A 280 -15.40 -5.26 22.08
CA GLU A 280 -16.12 -6.38 21.48
C GLU A 280 -16.31 -6.30 19.96
N ASP A 281 -16.24 -5.09 19.38
CA ASP A 281 -16.34 -4.84 17.93
C ASP A 281 -15.00 -5.05 17.20
N VAL A 282 -13.90 -5.16 17.95
CA VAL A 282 -12.54 -5.26 17.42
C VAL A 282 -12.02 -6.68 17.51
N GLU A 283 -11.45 -7.14 16.40
CA GLU A 283 -10.65 -8.35 16.38
C GLU A 283 -9.18 -7.97 16.62
N TRP A 284 -8.68 -8.11 17.84
CA TRP A 284 -7.31 -7.69 18.21
C TRP A 284 -6.20 -8.42 17.47
N LYS A 285 -6.44 -9.69 17.12
CA LYS A 285 -5.54 -10.47 16.30
C LYS A 285 -6.22 -10.71 14.97
N ALA A 286 -5.72 -10.08 13.90
CA ALA A 286 -6.22 -10.35 12.57
C ALA A 286 -6.23 -11.87 12.34
N PRO A 287 -7.36 -12.48 11.90
CA PRO A 287 -7.47 -13.94 11.70
C PRO A 287 -6.43 -14.53 10.72
N ARG A 288 -5.69 -13.61 10.06
CA ARG A 288 -4.72 -13.80 9.00
C ARG A 288 -3.30 -14.14 9.49
N MET A 289 -3.02 -14.01 10.79
CA MET A 289 -1.72 -14.38 11.34
C MET A 289 -1.68 -15.90 11.59
N VAL A 290 -0.95 -16.64 10.74
CA VAL A 290 -0.52 -18.00 11.09
C VAL A 290 0.16 -17.91 12.47
N PRO A 291 -0.17 -18.76 13.44
CA PRO A 291 0.55 -18.80 14.69
C PRO A 291 1.96 -19.34 14.44
N ASP A 292 2.85 -18.49 13.92
CA ASP A 292 4.28 -18.75 13.98
C ASP A 292 4.80 -18.43 15.38
N GLU A 293 5.91 -19.09 15.73
CA GLU A 293 6.49 -19.19 17.07
C GLU A 293 6.40 -17.86 17.83
N ILE A 294 5.55 -17.85 18.87
CA ILE A 294 5.47 -16.74 19.80
C ILE A 294 6.85 -16.65 20.46
N LEU A 295 7.56 -15.54 20.24
CA LEU A 295 8.71 -15.14 21.03
C LEU A 295 8.23 -14.89 22.47
N TYR A 296 8.10 -15.96 23.23
CA TYR A 296 7.52 -15.96 24.58
C TYR A 296 8.52 -15.43 25.63
N ARG A 297 9.81 -15.30 25.28
CA ARG A 297 10.86 -14.81 26.17
C ARG A 297 12.05 -14.22 25.40
N CYS A 298 12.61 -13.13 25.91
CA CYS A 298 13.91 -12.57 25.51
C CYS A 298 14.72 -12.32 26.80
N GLY A 299 15.91 -12.92 26.91
CA GLY A 299 16.80 -12.83 28.07
C GLY A 299 17.01 -14.16 28.81
N ASP A 300 18.25 -14.40 29.23
CA ASP A 300 18.66 -15.55 30.05
C ASP A 300 18.32 -15.30 31.53
N PHE A 301 17.85 -16.34 32.23
CA PHE A 301 17.84 -16.38 33.68
C PHE A 301 18.94 -17.35 34.11
N ASP A 302 19.92 -16.81 34.83
CA ASP A 302 20.99 -17.43 35.64
C ASP A 302 21.68 -18.71 35.12
#